data_AF-A0A843IBE0-F1
#
_entry.id   AF-A0A843IBE0-F1
#
_cell.length_a   1.000
_cell.length_b   1.000
_cell.length_c   1.000
_cell.angle_alpha   90.00
_cell.angle_beta   90.00
_cell.angle_gamma   90.00
#
_symmetry.space_group_name_H-M   'P 1'
#
loop_
_entity.id
_entity.type
_entity.pdbx_description
1 polymer ?
#
loop_
_entity_poly.entity_id
_entity_poly.type
_entity_poly.pdbx_seq_one_letter_code
_entity_poly.pdbx_strand_id
1 'polypeptide(L)' 'TTIGVVTSTKKNDVNVSLKLPVCASPGDRVALSRRVGARWRLIGYGIIK' A
#
# COMPACT_ATOMS: atom_id res chain seq x y z
N THR A 1 10.66 -0.47 1.87
CA THR A 1 9.28 -0.84 2.25
C THR A 1 8.84 0.05 3.39
N THR A 2 7.67 0.70 3.29
CA THR A 2 7.11 1.54 4.37
C THR A 2 5.81 0.93 4.88
N ILE A 3 5.40 1.28 6.09
CA ILE A 3 4.11 0.86 6.64
C ILE A 3 3.10 1.97 6.37
N GLY A 4 1.90 1.59 5.94
CA GLY A 4 0.79 2.51 5.76
C GLY A 4 -0.46 2.04 6.48
N VAL A 5 -1.25 3.00 6.97
CA VAL A 5 -2.58 2.76 7.54
C VAL A 5 -3.62 3.07 6.46
N VAL A 6 -4.50 2.12 6.17
CA VAL A 6 -5.61 2.31 5.23
C VAL A 6 -6.62 3.27 5.86
N THR A 7 -6.91 4.38 5.19
CA THR A 7 -7.85 5.41 5.67
C THR A 7 -9.21 5.31 4.99
N SER A 8 -9.24 4.86 3.74
CA SER A 8 -10.49 4.66 2.98
C SER A 8 -10.31 3.55 1.96
N THR A 9 -11.40 2.82 1.71
CA THR A 9 -11.46 1.81 0.65
C THR A 9 -12.63 2.15 -0.28
N LYS A 10 -12.36 2.12 -1.57
CA LYS A 10 -13.36 2.24 -2.64
C LYS A 10 -13.21 1.05 -3.56
N LYS A 11 -14.15 0.87 -4.49
CA LYS A 11 -14.05 -0.20 -5.49
C LYS A 11 -12.77 0.02 -6.33
N ASN A 12 -11.84 -0.92 -6.23
CA ASN A 12 -10.53 -0.93 -6.90
C ASN A 12 -9.52 0.17 -6.50
N ASP A 13 -9.85 1.04 -5.56
CA ASP A 13 -8.98 2.12 -5.09
C ASP A 13 -8.86 2.11 -3.56
N VAL A 14 -7.68 2.47 -3.04
CA VAL A 14 -7.43 2.54 -1.60
C VAL A 14 -6.61 3.79 -1.27
N ASN A 15 -7.02 4.50 -0.23
CA ASN A 15 -6.20 5.58 0.34
C ASN A 15 -5.42 5.05 1.53
N VAL A 16 -4.10 5.26 1.48
CA VAL A 16 -3.16 4.78 2.50
C VAL A 16 -2.34 5.95 3.01
N SER A 17 -2.40 6.20 4.31
CA SER A 17 -1.52 7.16 4.98
C SER A 17 -0.20 6.46 5.34
N LEU A 18 0.90 6.93 4.79
CA LEU A 18 2.23 6.33 4.98
C LEU A 18 2.87 6.84 6.27
N LYS A 19 3.49 5.94 7.04
CA LYS A 19 4.21 6.30 8.28
C LYS A 19 5.50 7.08 8.00
N LEU A 20 6.17 6.75 6.90
CA LEU A 20 7.36 7.44 6.41
C LEU A 20 7.09 7.89 4.96
N PRO A 21 7.45 9.13 4.60
CA PRO A 21 7.34 9.59 3.22
C PRO A 21 8.23 8.75 2.31
N VAL A 22 7.81 8.58 1.06
CA VAL A 22 8.54 7.85 0.03
C VAL A 22 8.60 8.69 -1.24
N CYS A 23 9.72 8.61 -1.96
CA CYS A 23 9.82 9.16 -3.30
C CYS A 23 9.15 8.18 -4.26
N ALA A 24 8.09 8.62 -4.95
CA ALA A 24 7.40 7.84 -5.97
C ALA A 24 6.67 8.78 -6.93
N SER A 25 6.45 8.33 -8.15
CA SER A 25 5.73 9.07 -9.19
C SER A 25 4.34 8.49 -9.44
N PRO A 26 3.36 9.30 -9.90
CA PRO A 26 2.10 8.77 -10.39
C PRO A 26 2.33 7.74 -11.50
N GLY A 27 1.63 6.61 -11.44
CA GLY A 27 1.80 5.49 -12.38
C GLY A 27 2.77 4.41 -11.90
N ASP A 28 3.54 4.65 -10.84
CA ASP A 28 4.46 3.65 -10.30
C ASP A 28 3.69 2.44 -9.71
N ARG A 29 4.21 1.24 -9.99
CA ARG A 29 3.65 -0.01 -9.45
C ARG A 29 4.20 -0.28 -8.05
N VAL A 30 3.30 -0.49 -7.10
CA VAL A 30 3.63 -0.81 -5.71
C VAL A 30 3.15 -2.20 -5.32
N ALA A 31 3.98 -2.95 -4.60
CA ALA A 31 3.59 -4.22 -4.01
C ALA A 31 2.88 -3.98 -2.66
N LEU A 32 1.72 -4.62 -2.47
CA LEU A 32 0.96 -4.54 -1.24
C LEU A 32 1.18 -5.81 -0.42
N SER A 33 1.73 -5.64 0.79
CA SER A 33 1.90 -6.72 1.75
C SER A 33 1.05 -6.45 2.99
N ARG A 34 0.38 -7.49 3.49
CA ARG A 34 -0.41 -7.44 4.73
C ARG A 34 0.20 -8.37 5.77
N ARG A 35 0.28 -7.89 7.01
CA ARG A 35 0.66 -8.74 8.15
C ARG A 35 -0.51 -9.66 8.51
N VAL A 36 -0.26 -10.96 8.47
CA VAL A 36 -1.21 -12.01 8.88
C VAL A 36 -0.50 -12.86 9.94
N GLY A 37 -0.94 -12.73 11.20
CA GLY A 37 -0.21 -13.27 12.35
C GLY A 37 1.17 -12.61 12.50
N ALA A 38 2.22 -13.43 12.56
CA ALA A 38 3.60 -12.98 12.71
C ALA A 38 4.35 -12.73 11.38
N ARG A 39 3.70 -12.93 10.22
CA ARG A 39 4.37 -12.85 8.90
C ARG A 39 3.71 -11.84 7.97
N TRP A 40 4.53 -11.23 7.11
CA TRP A 40 4.04 -10.44 5.98
C TRP A 40 3.75 -11.36 4.81
N ARG A 41 2.56 -11.22 4.24
CA ARG A 41 2.15 -11.92 3.03
C ARG A 41 1.93 -10.89 1.93
N LEU A 42 2.49 -11.13 0.75
CA LEU A 42 2.15 -10.39 -0.45
C LEU A 42 0.67 -10.68 -0.78
N ILE A 43 -0.14 -9.64 -0.90
CA ILE A 43 -1.59 -9.76 -1.17
C ILE A 43 -1.98 -9.22 -2.55
N GLY A 44 -1.07 -8.53 -3.24
CA GLY A 44 -1.31 -7.99 -4.57
C GLY A 44 -0.39 -6.81 -4.89
N TYR A 45 -0.80 -6.03 -5.88
CA TYR A 45 -0.13 -4.79 -6.27
C TYR A 45 -1.16 -3.70 -6.56
N GLY A 46 -0.71 -2.45 -6.58
CA GLY A 46 -1.48 -1.29 -7.00
C GLY A 46 -0.65 -0.36 -7.87
N ILE A 47 -1.30 0.63 -8.46
CA ILE A 47 -0.66 1.72 -9.19
C ILE A 47 -0.90 3.01 -8.40
N ILE A 48 0.14 3.80 -8.17
CA ILE A 48 0.02 5.09 -7.49
C ILE A 48 -0.78 6.03 -8.40
N LYS A 49 -1.83 6.63 -7.84
CA LYS A 49 -2.73 7.58 -8.51
C LYS A 49 -2.78 8.89 -7.74
#